data_AF-A0A350PJ63-F1
#
_entry.id   AF-A0A350PJ63-F1
#
_cell.length_a   1.000
_cell.length_b   1.000
_cell.length_c   1.000
_cell.angle_alpha   90.00
_cell.angle_beta   90.00
_cell.angle_gamma   90.00
#
_symmetry.space_group_name_H-M   'P 1'
#
loop_
_entity.id
_entity.type
_entity.pdbx_description
1 polymer ?
#
loop_
_entity_poly.entity_id
_entity_poly.type
_entity_poly.pdbx_seq_one_letter_code
_entity_poly.pdbx_strand_id
1 'polypeptide(L)'
;MSNQNNTLFEELCVGYVLKSITSEEEKEFKLLLRNATPEQEQLYQDMQNIASEMALLTYEQKPSEDVKEQLLQMAWASVNSRHGSNVHYLSRYRIAAAAAVLFLVSSLGLFFFNQNLETDLESQKELVTQKETTIRLLETEVERKSELLAILEARDVDLILMDGLEVN
;
A
#
# COMPACT_ATOMS: atom_id res chain seq x y z
N MET A 1 -7.63 46.11 20.18
CA MET A 1 -8.94 45.43 20.37
C MET A 1 -8.81 43.92 20.57
N SER A 2 -7.74 43.24 20.17
CA SER A 2 -7.59 41.78 20.37
C SER A 2 -7.30 41.36 21.83
N ASN A 3 -6.52 42.14 22.60
CA ASN A 3 -6.16 41.78 23.99
C ASN A 3 -7.34 41.78 24.99
N GLN A 4 -8.29 42.72 24.85
CA GLN A 4 -9.44 42.81 25.78
C GLN A 4 -10.39 41.61 25.64
N ASN A 5 -10.57 41.13 24.40
CA ASN A 5 -11.39 39.95 24.12
C ASN A 5 -10.73 38.67 24.65
N ASN A 6 -9.38 38.64 24.68
CA ASN A 6 -8.67 37.50 25.23
C ASN A 6 -8.81 37.47 26.76
N THR A 7 -8.53 38.58 27.45
CA THR A 7 -8.66 38.66 28.91
C THR A 7 -10.08 38.33 29.41
N LEU A 8 -11.11 38.78 28.71
CA LEU A 8 -12.51 38.44 29.04
C LEU A 8 -12.80 36.94 28.86
N PHE A 9 -12.22 36.33 27.82
CA PHE A 9 -12.36 34.89 27.59
C PHE A 9 -11.69 34.08 28.70
N GLU A 10 -10.49 34.47 29.15
CA GLU A 10 -9.78 33.77 30.24
C GLU A 10 -10.58 33.81 31.55
N GLU A 11 -11.12 34.99 31.91
CA GLU A 11 -11.92 35.18 33.12
C GLU A 11 -13.20 34.35 33.12
N LEU A 12 -13.95 34.40 32.01
CA LEU A 12 -15.16 33.59 31.83
C LEU A 12 -14.85 32.09 31.76
N CYS A 13 -13.69 31.70 31.20
CA CYS A 13 -13.27 30.31 31.13
C CYS A 13 -13.00 29.72 32.52
N VAL A 14 -12.25 30.42 33.36
CA VAL A 14 -11.98 29.99 34.74
C VAL A 14 -13.29 29.86 35.51
N GLY A 15 -14.16 30.87 35.38
CA GLY A 15 -15.44 30.86 36.07
C GLY A 15 -16.41 29.77 35.57
N TYR A 16 -16.41 29.47 34.28
CA TYR A 16 -17.19 28.38 33.69
C TYR A 16 -16.72 27.01 34.19
N VAL A 17 -15.40 26.77 34.15
CA VAL A 17 -14.80 25.48 34.52
C VAL A 17 -14.99 25.20 36.02
N LEU A 18 -14.86 26.21 36.87
CA LEU A 18 -15.05 26.09 38.31
C LEU A 18 -16.53 26.22 38.75
N LYS A 19 -17.46 26.36 37.80
CA LYS A 19 -18.89 26.57 38.05
C LYS A 19 -19.19 27.75 38.98
N SER A 20 -18.42 28.83 38.88
CA SER A 20 -18.57 30.04 39.69
C SER A 20 -19.21 31.22 38.94
N ILE A 21 -19.66 31.03 37.70
CA ILE A 21 -20.32 32.06 36.89
C ILE A 21 -21.85 32.01 36.95
N THR A 22 -22.48 33.11 36.56
CA THR A 22 -23.93 33.23 36.42
C THR A 22 -24.46 32.62 35.12
N SER A 23 -25.77 32.36 35.05
CA SER A 23 -26.41 31.77 33.86
C SER A 23 -26.37 32.69 32.62
N GLU A 24 -26.24 34.01 32.81
CA GLU A 24 -26.11 34.96 31.71
C GLU A 24 -24.68 34.93 31.14
N GLU A 25 -23.67 34.97 32.00
CA GLU A 25 -22.25 34.82 31.63
C GLU A 25 -21.96 33.46 30.97
N GLU A 26 -22.66 32.39 31.39
CA GLU A 26 -22.53 31.07 30.78
C GLU A 26 -22.99 31.06 29.31
N LYS A 27 -24.06 31.80 29.01
CA LYS A 27 -24.57 31.93 27.63
C LYS A 27 -23.61 32.76 26.79
N GLU A 28 -23.08 33.84 27.36
CA GLU A 28 -22.09 34.69 26.70
C GLU A 28 -20.80 33.92 26.40
N PHE A 29 -20.29 33.16 27.38
CA PHE A 29 -19.11 32.33 27.20
C PHE A 29 -19.32 31.23 26.14
N LYS A 30 -20.49 30.58 26.11
CA LYS A 30 -20.82 29.60 25.06
C LYS A 30 -20.85 30.21 23.65
N LEU A 31 -21.26 31.48 23.52
CA LEU A 31 -21.20 32.19 22.24
C LEU A 31 -19.76 32.53 21.84
N LEU A 32 -18.93 32.94 22.80
CA LEU A 32 -17.50 33.18 22.58
C LEU A 32 -16.76 31.89 22.20
N LEU A 33 -17.09 30.77 22.84
CA LEU A 33 -16.48 29.46 22.58
C LEU A 33 -16.81 28.94 21.18
N ARG A 34 -17.97 29.29 20.60
CA ARG A 34 -18.33 28.94 19.21
C ARG A 34 -17.50 29.66 18.15
N ASN A 35 -16.94 30.82 18.48
CA ASN A 35 -16.11 31.63 17.59
C ASN A 35 -14.65 31.71 18.12
N ALA A 36 -14.26 30.78 18.98
CA ALA A 36 -12.97 30.79 19.62
C ALA A 36 -11.84 30.63 18.60
N THR A 37 -10.74 31.32 18.86
CA THR A 37 -9.49 31.08 18.13
C THR A 37 -8.85 29.77 18.61
N PRO A 38 -7.97 29.13 17.81
CA PRO A 38 -7.30 27.90 18.22
C PRO A 38 -6.54 28.01 19.56
N GLU A 39 -5.98 29.18 19.85
CA GLU A 39 -5.27 29.49 21.09
C GLU A 39 -6.22 29.50 22.31
N GLN A 40 -7.43 30.03 22.12
CA GLN A 40 -8.47 30.08 23.16
C GLN A 40 -9.13 28.72 23.40
N GLU A 41 -9.31 27.91 22.35
CA GLU A 41 -9.75 26.53 22.49
C GLU A 41 -8.73 25.71 23.29
N GLN A 42 -7.44 25.88 23.00
CA GLN A 42 -6.38 25.20 23.75
C GLN A 42 -6.38 25.61 25.22
N LEU A 43 -6.50 26.90 25.53
CA LEU A 43 -6.61 27.38 26.90
C LEU A 43 -7.80 26.77 27.65
N TYR A 44 -8.96 26.69 26.98
CA TYR A 44 -10.14 26.07 27.58
C TYR A 44 -9.92 24.58 27.90
N GLN A 45 -9.29 23.83 27.00
CA GLN A 45 -8.94 22.42 27.24
C GLN A 45 -7.95 22.28 28.40
N ASP A 46 -6.92 23.12 28.46
CA ASP A 46 -5.92 23.10 29.53
C ASP A 46 -6.57 23.39 30.89
N MET A 47 -7.46 24.39 30.97
CA MET A 47 -8.19 24.71 32.20
C MET A 47 -9.14 23.59 32.61
N GLN A 48 -9.82 22.95 31.66
CA GLN A 48 -10.68 21.79 31.93
C GLN A 48 -9.88 20.61 32.50
N ASN A 49 -8.68 20.36 31.95
CA ASN A 49 -7.78 19.32 32.44
C ASN A 49 -7.33 19.62 33.87
N ILE A 50 -6.86 20.84 34.16
CA ILE A 50 -6.44 21.25 35.50
C ILE A 50 -7.57 21.08 36.52
N ALA A 51 -8.79 21.51 36.18
CA ALA A 51 -9.93 21.35 37.08
C ALA A 51 -10.31 19.88 37.31
N SER A 52 -10.15 19.03 36.29
CA SER A 52 -10.37 17.59 36.43
C SER A 52 -9.33 16.93 37.34
N GLU A 53 -8.05 17.32 37.22
CA GLU A 53 -6.97 16.85 38.10
C GLU A 53 -7.22 17.29 39.54
N MET A 54 -7.65 18.53 39.76
CA MET A 54 -8.04 19.03 41.08
C MET A 54 -9.20 18.22 41.69
N ALA A 55 -10.20 17.85 40.89
CA ALA A 55 -11.33 17.04 41.35
C ALA A 55 -10.91 15.61 41.74
N LEU A 56 -9.86 15.06 41.10
CA LEU A 56 -9.31 13.75 41.44
C LEU A 56 -8.53 13.75 42.77
N LEU A 57 -7.94 14.89 43.16
CA LEU A 57 -7.22 15.02 44.43
C LEU A 57 -8.15 14.99 45.66
N THR A 58 -9.45 15.22 45.46
CA THR A 58 -10.46 15.28 46.53
C THR A 58 -11.25 13.98 46.75
N TYR A 59 -10.85 12.88 46.13
CA TYR A 59 -11.65 11.65 46.10
C TYR A 59 -11.47 10.77 47.35
N GLU A 60 -12.18 11.07 48.44
CA GLU A 60 -12.31 10.17 49.60
C GLU A 60 -13.63 9.37 49.61
N GLN A 61 -14.65 9.77 48.85
CA GLN A 61 -15.96 9.11 48.87
C GLN A 61 -16.19 8.22 47.65
N LYS A 62 -16.30 6.91 47.90
CA LYS A 62 -16.78 5.94 46.93
C LYS A 62 -18.26 6.24 46.64
N PRO A 63 -18.67 6.43 45.37
CA PRO A 63 -20.08 6.62 45.02
C PRO A 63 -20.91 5.40 45.42
N SER A 64 -22.20 5.61 45.70
CA SER A 64 -23.12 4.52 46.06
C SER A 64 -23.26 3.51 44.91
N GLU A 65 -23.42 2.23 45.23
CA GLU A 65 -23.51 1.17 44.21
C GLU A 65 -24.75 1.36 43.30
N ASP A 66 -25.81 1.99 43.80
CA ASP A 66 -27.02 2.31 43.01
C ASP A 66 -26.72 3.29 41.86
N VAL A 67 -25.90 4.33 42.10
CA VAL A 67 -25.50 5.28 41.04
C VAL A 67 -24.65 4.59 39.97
N LYS A 68 -23.79 3.66 40.38
CA LYS A 68 -22.97 2.87 39.45
C LYS A 68 -23.85 1.95 38.59
N GLU A 69 -24.84 1.29 39.18
CA GLU A 69 -25.76 0.42 38.45
C GLU A 69 -26.62 1.22 37.45
N GLN A 70 -27.11 2.38 37.85
CA GLN A 70 -27.85 3.30 36.97
C GLN A 70 -26.98 3.83 35.81
N LEU A 71 -25.72 4.20 36.06
CA LEU A 71 -24.80 4.64 35.01
C LEU A 71 -24.46 3.50 34.03
N LEU A 72 -24.25 2.29 34.53
CA LEU A 72 -24.04 1.12 33.69
C LEU A 72 -25.28 0.86 32.83
N GLN A 73 -26.47 0.86 33.42
CA GLN A 73 -27.71 0.65 32.69
C GLN A 73 -27.92 1.72 31.61
N MET A 74 -27.60 2.98 31.89
CA MET A 74 -27.70 4.08 30.92
C MET A 74 -26.66 3.93 29.79
N ALA A 75 -25.43 3.52 30.10
CA ALA A 75 -24.40 3.25 29.10
C ALA A 75 -24.82 2.07 28.19
N TRP A 76 -25.30 0.97 28.77
CA TRP A 76 -25.81 -0.19 28.04
C TRP A 76 -27.05 0.15 27.21
N ALA A 77 -27.97 0.97 27.74
CA ALA A 77 -29.12 1.46 27.00
C ALA A 77 -28.67 2.32 25.81
N SER A 78 -27.67 3.18 25.95
CA SER A 78 -27.14 3.98 24.84
C SER A 78 -26.48 3.14 23.74
N VAL A 79 -25.84 2.02 24.11
CA VAL A 79 -25.25 1.05 23.17
C VAL A 79 -26.36 0.28 22.44
N ASN A 80 -27.41 -0.13 23.14
CA ASN A 80 -28.52 -0.89 22.55
C ASN A 80 -29.51 0.00 21.76
N SER A 81 -29.62 1.28 22.12
CA SER A 81 -30.40 2.30 21.41
C SER A 81 -29.75 2.73 20.09
N ARG A 82 -28.44 2.49 19.91
CA ARG A 82 -27.76 2.57 18.62
C ARG A 82 -28.08 1.32 17.79
N HIS A 83 -29.36 1.11 17.49
CA HIS A 83 -29.74 0.33 16.31
C HIS A 83 -29.22 1.08 15.07
N GLY A 84 -28.09 0.61 14.52
CA GLY A 84 -27.64 0.97 13.18
C GLY A 84 -26.89 2.29 13.05
N SER A 85 -25.91 2.59 13.89
CA SER A 85 -24.82 3.48 13.40
C SER A 85 -24.03 2.67 12.38
N ASN A 86 -24.10 3.06 11.10
CA ASN A 86 -23.20 2.57 10.06
C ASN A 86 -21.78 2.85 10.53
N VAL A 87 -21.13 1.85 11.13
CA VAL A 87 -19.73 1.94 11.51
C VAL A 87 -18.99 1.99 10.19
N HIS A 88 -18.63 3.20 9.74
CA HIS A 88 -17.66 3.38 8.68
C HIS A 88 -16.30 2.91 9.22
N TYR A 89 -16.12 1.59 9.29
CA TYR A 89 -14.82 0.96 9.47
C TYR A 89 -13.94 1.47 8.34
N LEU A 90 -13.14 2.50 8.63
CA LEU A 90 -11.95 2.97 7.91
C LEU A 90 -11.81 2.34 6.51
N SER A 91 -12.73 2.71 5.61
CA SER A 91 -12.85 2.11 4.27
C SER A 91 -11.54 2.23 3.49
N ARG A 92 -10.78 3.31 3.76
CA ARG A 92 -9.47 3.56 3.17
C ARG A 92 -8.44 2.46 3.47
N TYR A 93 -8.40 1.90 4.68
CA TYR A 93 -7.46 0.83 5.02
C TYR A 93 -7.84 -0.49 4.34
N ARG A 94 -9.14 -0.80 4.21
CA ARG A 94 -9.59 -2.00 3.49
C ARG A 94 -9.34 -1.90 1.98
N ILE A 95 -9.54 -0.72 1.40
CA ILE A 95 -9.20 -0.45 -0.02
C ILE A 95 -7.68 -0.53 -0.23
N ALA A 96 -6.89 0.06 0.67
CA ALA A 96 -5.43 0.00 0.60
C ALA A 96 -4.90 -1.45 0.73
N ALA A 97 -5.48 -2.24 1.65
CA ALA A 97 -5.13 -3.65 1.81
C ALA A 97 -5.47 -4.46 0.55
N ALA A 98 -6.65 -4.28 -0.04
CA ALA A 98 -7.03 -4.94 -1.28
C ALA A 98 -6.14 -4.53 -2.46
N ALA A 99 -5.80 -3.24 -2.58
CA ALA A 99 -4.90 -2.74 -3.61
C ALA A 99 -3.48 -3.29 -3.47
N ALA A 100 -2.95 -3.41 -2.25
CA ALA A 100 -1.64 -4.00 -1.99
C ALA A 100 -1.58 -5.48 -2.40
N VAL A 101 -2.65 -6.25 -2.11
CA VAL A 101 -2.73 -7.65 -2.54
C VAL A 101 -2.75 -7.77 -4.06
N LEU A 102 -3.54 -6.94 -4.76
CA LEU A 102 -3.56 -6.91 -6.22
C LEU A 102 -2.21 -6.52 -6.82
N PHE A 103 -1.53 -5.55 -6.21
CA PHE A 103 -0.20 -5.12 -6.63
C PHE A 103 0.84 -6.23 -6.45
N LEU A 104 0.80 -6.96 -5.32
CA LEU A 104 1.69 -8.11 -5.09
C LEU A 104 1.44 -9.24 -6.09
N VAL A 105 0.18 -9.58 -6.36
CA VAL A 105 -0.17 -10.61 -7.35
C VAL A 105 0.29 -10.20 -8.75
N SER A 106 0.07 -8.93 -9.13
CA SER A 106 0.51 -8.40 -10.43
C SER A 106 2.03 -8.39 -10.55
N SER A 107 2.75 -7.96 -9.52
CA SER A 107 4.22 -7.97 -9.50
C SER A 107 4.78 -9.38 -9.60
N LEU A 108 4.16 -10.36 -8.92
CA LEU A 108 4.60 -11.74 -8.97
C LEU A 108 4.32 -12.36 -10.36
N GLY A 109 3.16 -12.07 -10.94
CA GLY A 109 2.81 -12.51 -12.29
C GLY A 109 3.76 -11.96 -13.37
N LEU A 110 4.12 -10.68 -13.29
CA LEU A 110 5.10 -10.07 -14.19
C LEU A 110 6.49 -10.67 -14.02
N PHE A 111 6.90 -11.01 -12.79
CA PHE A 111 8.19 -11.64 -12.52
C PHE A 111 8.28 -13.04 -13.14
N PHE A 112 7.25 -13.88 -12.97
CA PHE A 112 7.19 -15.20 -13.62
C PHE A 112 7.16 -15.09 -15.15
N PHE A 113 6.40 -14.13 -15.69
CA PHE A 113 6.36 -13.90 -17.13
C PHE A 113 7.73 -13.50 -17.69
N ASN A 114 8.48 -12.65 -16.97
CA ASN A 114 9.82 -12.23 -17.38
C ASN A 114 10.81 -13.41 -17.37
N GLN A 115 10.78 -14.27 -16.34
CA GLN A 115 11.63 -15.47 -16.31
C GLN A 115 11.32 -16.45 -17.44
N ASN A 116 10.03 -16.68 -17.74
CA ASN A 116 9.65 -17.57 -18.84
C ASN A 116 10.11 -16.99 -20.19
N LEU A 117 9.93 -15.68 -20.41
CA LEU A 117 10.42 -15.01 -21.61
C LEU A 117 11.94 -15.10 -21.75
N GLU A 118 12.69 -14.92 -20.67
CA GLU A 118 14.14 -15.02 -20.69
C GLU A 118 14.60 -16.44 -21.05
N THR A 119 13.93 -17.45 -20.50
CA THR A 119 14.19 -18.87 -20.82
C THR A 119 13.86 -19.19 -22.29
N ASP A 120 12.73 -18.71 -22.80
CA ASP A 120 12.35 -18.87 -24.20
C ASP A 120 13.32 -18.16 -25.15
N LEU A 121 13.78 -16.97 -24.77
CA LEU A 121 14.71 -16.18 -25.58
C LEU A 121 16.10 -16.82 -25.61
N GLU A 122 16.57 -17.37 -24.49
CA GLU A 122 17.83 -18.11 -24.43
C GLU A 122 17.80 -19.37 -25.30
N SER A 123 16.72 -20.16 -25.23
CA SER A 123 16.56 -21.35 -26.08
C SER A 123 16.49 -21.02 -27.57
N GLN A 124 15.80 -19.93 -27.95
CA GLN A 124 15.77 -19.49 -29.34
C GLN A 124 17.13 -18.98 -29.82
N LYS A 125 17.87 -18.29 -28.96
CA LYS A 125 19.23 -17.83 -29.27
C LYS A 125 20.20 -18.99 -29.50
N GLU A 126 20.11 -20.05 -28.69
CA GLU A 126 20.88 -21.26 -28.88
C GLU A 126 20.54 -21.94 -30.22
N LEU A 127 19.24 -22.03 -30.55
CA LEU A 127 18.76 -22.62 -31.79
C LEU A 127 19.24 -21.83 -33.02
N VAL A 128 19.20 -20.49 -32.97
CA VAL A 128 19.75 -19.62 -34.02
C VAL A 128 21.25 -19.84 -34.19
N THR A 129 22.00 -19.89 -33.08
CA THR A 129 23.45 -20.13 -33.11
C THR A 129 23.77 -21.48 -33.74
N GLN A 130 23.01 -22.53 -33.41
CA GLN A 130 23.18 -23.86 -34.00
C GLN A 130 22.88 -23.86 -35.51
N LYS A 131 21.86 -23.14 -35.96
CA LYS A 131 21.56 -23.00 -37.39
C LYS A 131 22.67 -22.26 -38.14
N GLU A 132 23.21 -21.19 -37.57
CA GLU A 132 24.35 -20.46 -38.16
C GLU A 132 25.58 -21.35 -38.31
N THR A 133 25.91 -22.16 -37.29
CA THR A 133 27.04 -23.11 -37.40
C THR A 133 26.82 -24.17 -38.46
N THR A 134 25.59 -24.68 -38.59
CA THR A 134 25.25 -25.69 -39.60
C THR A 134 25.35 -25.10 -41.01
N ILE A 135 24.87 -23.87 -41.20
CA ILE A 135 24.97 -23.16 -42.48
C ILE A 135 26.45 -22.99 -42.86
N ARG A 136 27.29 -22.52 -41.92
CA ARG A 136 28.73 -22.38 -42.19
C ARG A 136 29.40 -23.69 -42.56
N LEU A 137 29.09 -24.78 -41.85
CA LEU A 137 29.63 -26.09 -42.18
C LEU A 137 29.21 -26.55 -43.58
N LEU A 138 27.92 -26.40 -43.92
CA LEU A 138 27.41 -26.73 -45.24
C LEU A 138 28.04 -25.88 -46.34
N GLU A 139 28.23 -24.58 -46.10
CA GLU A 139 28.89 -23.66 -47.02
C GLU A 139 30.35 -24.11 -47.28
N THR A 140 31.10 -24.47 -46.23
CA THR A 140 32.47 -25.00 -46.40
C THR A 140 32.52 -26.35 -47.11
N GLU A 141 31.53 -27.22 -46.89
CA GLU A 141 31.42 -28.51 -47.57
C GLU A 141 31.11 -28.32 -49.06
N VAL A 142 30.19 -27.40 -49.39
CA VAL A 142 29.86 -27.04 -50.77
C VAL A 142 31.07 -26.46 -51.47
N GLU A 143 31.77 -25.52 -50.84
CA GLU A 143 32.99 -24.90 -51.39
C GLU A 143 34.08 -25.95 -51.66
N ARG A 144 34.31 -26.85 -50.70
CA ARG A 144 35.27 -27.95 -50.87
C ARG A 144 34.86 -28.87 -52.04
N LYS A 145 33.57 -29.15 -52.19
CA LYS A 145 33.08 -29.99 -53.30
C LYS A 145 33.17 -29.28 -54.64
N SER A 146 32.90 -27.98 -54.73
CA SER A 146 33.11 -27.22 -55.97
C SER A 146 34.58 -27.13 -56.34
N GLU A 147 35.48 -26.94 -55.37
CA GLU A 147 36.92 -26.94 -55.62
C GLU A 147 37.40 -28.31 -56.13
N LEU A 148 36.95 -29.41 -55.51
CA LEU A 148 37.26 -30.76 -55.97
C LEU A 148 36.72 -31.04 -57.39
N LEU A 149 35.50 -30.60 -57.69
CA LEU A 149 34.93 -30.72 -59.04
C LEU A 149 35.72 -29.89 -60.06
N ALA A 150 36.14 -28.68 -59.72
CA ALA A 150 36.96 -27.85 -60.59
C ALA A 150 38.33 -28.47 -60.86
N ILE A 151 38.95 -29.11 -59.85
CA ILE A 151 40.20 -29.85 -60.02
C ILE A 151 39.99 -31.10 -60.89
N LEU A 152 38.87 -31.81 -60.71
CA LEU A 152 38.49 -32.98 -61.51
C LEU A 152 38.10 -32.62 -62.95
N GLU A 153 37.61 -31.41 -63.20
CA GLU A 153 37.35 -30.90 -64.55
C GLU A 153 38.66 -30.42 -65.22
N ALA A 154 39.55 -29.79 -64.46
CA ALA A 154 40.84 -29.31 -64.98
C ALA A 154 41.85 -30.44 -65.24
N ARG A 155 41.69 -31.59 -64.60
CA ARG A 155 42.37 -32.83 -64.97
C ARG A 155 41.39 -33.69 -65.75
N ASP A 156 41.56 -33.82 -67.06
CA ASP A 156 40.86 -34.85 -67.86
C ASP A 156 41.18 -36.25 -67.28
N VAL A 157 40.38 -36.70 -66.32
CA VAL A 157 40.47 -38.03 -65.73
C VAL A 157 39.55 -38.95 -66.51
N ASP A 158 40.17 -39.79 -67.33
CA ASP A 158 39.52 -40.86 -68.07
C ASP A 158 38.87 -41.84 -67.06
N LEU A 159 37.54 -41.80 -66.97
CA LEU A 159 36.76 -42.56 -66.00
C LEU A 159 36.65 -44.01 -66.49
N ILE A 160 37.66 -44.83 -66.21
CA ILE A 160 37.64 -46.26 -66.56
C ILE A 160 36.67 -46.97 -65.60
N LEU A 161 35.44 -47.15 -66.06
CA LEU A 161 34.46 -48.04 -65.44
C LEU A 161 34.97 -49.49 -65.59
N MET A 162 35.54 -50.06 -64.52
CA MET A 162 35.82 -51.50 -64.49
C MET A 162 34.51 -52.24 -64.27
N ASP A 163 33.85 -52.59 -65.38
CA ASP A 163 32.79 -53.59 -65.40
C ASP A 163 33.42 -54.94 -65.04
N GLY A 164 33.07 -55.44 -63.85
CA GLY A 164 33.54 -56.72 -63.34
C GLY A 164 32.92 -57.85 -64.15
N LEU A 165 33.62 -58.29 -65.20
CA LEU A 165 33.32 -59.52 -65.92
C LEU A 165 33.19 -60.68 -64.93
N GLU A 166 31.98 -61.23 -64.83
CA GLU A 166 31.70 -62.53 -64.24
C GLU A 166 32.63 -63.58 -64.87
N VAL A 167 33.39 -64.28 -64.02
CA VAL A 167 34.13 -65.48 -64.42
C VAL A 167 33.42 -66.66 -63.77
N ASN A 168 32.92 -67.54 -64.64
CA ASN A 168 32.23 -68.81 -64.38
C ASN A 168 33.03 -69.77 -63.50
#